data_AF-A0A9E5MIH9-F1
#
_entry.id   AF-A0A9E5MIH9-F1
#
_cell.length_a   1.000
_cell.length_b   1.000
_cell.length_c   1.000
_cell.angle_alpha   90.00
_cell.angle_beta   90.00
_cell.angle_gamma   90.00
#
_symmetry.space_group_name_H-M   'P 1'
#
loop_
_entity.id
_entity.type
_entity.pdbx_description
1 polymer ?
#
loop_
_entity_poly.entity_id
_entity_poly.type
_entity_poly.pdbx_seq_one_letter_code
_entity_poly.pdbx_strand_id
1 'polypeptide(L)' 'MHSGMRHIGLGRPYVGTRVLILAQDLNVTVINATTGEVIRELVIDLEKNYQPLEKANGRTQK' A
#
# COMPACT_ATOMS: atom_id res chain seq x y z
N MET A 1 -7.89 -21.85 -5.14
CA MET A 1 -6.55 -21.32 -4.81
C MET A 1 -6.35 -20.04 -5.62
N HIS A 2 -6.23 -18.87 -4.96
CA HIS A 2 -5.96 -17.60 -5.64
C HIS A 2 -4.47 -17.24 -5.43
N SER A 3 -3.58 -17.82 -6.21
CA SER A 3 -2.19 -17.38 -6.27
C SER A 3 -2.06 -16.30 -7.34
N GLY A 4 -1.82 -15.06 -6.92
CA GLY A 4 -1.63 -13.94 -7.84
C GLY A 4 -0.76 -12.86 -7.22
N MET A 5 0.12 -12.26 -8.02
CA MET A 5 0.84 -11.07 -7.61
C MET A 5 -0.17 -9.94 -7.39
N ARG A 6 0.02 -9.15 -6.34
CA ARG A 6 -0.80 -7.98 -6.03
C ARG A 6 0.09 -6.76 -5.98
N HIS A 7 -0.36 -5.68 -6.61
CA HIS A 7 0.37 -4.41 -6.67
C HIS A 7 -0.14 -3.46 -5.59
N ILE A 8 0.74 -3.01 -4.70
CA ILE A 8 0.40 -2.02 -3.66
C ILE A 8 0.87 -0.64 -4.13
N GLY A 9 -0.06 0.29 -4.32
CA GLY A 9 0.26 1.67 -4.71
C GLY A 9 0.74 2.49 -3.52
N LEU A 10 1.93 3.09 -3.61
CA LEU A 10 2.41 4.08 -2.61
C LEU A 10 2.31 5.52 -3.12
N GLY A 11 2.25 5.71 -4.44
CA GLY A 11 2.23 7.02 -5.06
C GLY A 11 3.62 7.59 -5.34
N ARG A 12 3.66 8.67 -6.14
CA ARG A 12 4.90 9.30 -6.63
C ARG A 12 5.86 9.80 -5.54
N PRO A 13 5.42 10.28 -4.36
CA PRO A 13 6.34 10.77 -3.32
C PRO A 13 7.35 9.74 -2.80
N TYR A 14 7.06 8.43 -2.94
CA TYR A 14 7.90 7.35 -2.40
C TYR A 14 8.72 6.64 -3.50
N VAL A 15 8.93 7.27 -4.65
CA VAL A 15 9.78 6.72 -5.72
C VAL A 15 11.22 6.59 -5.21
N GLY A 16 11.80 5.40 -5.36
CA GLY A 16 13.17 5.11 -4.91
C GLY A 16 13.30 4.89 -3.40
N THR A 17 12.22 5.04 -2.63
CA THR A 17 12.23 4.77 -1.19
C THR A 17 12.35 3.27 -0.94
N ARG A 18 13.36 2.85 -0.19
CA ARG A 18 13.47 1.48 0.31
C ARG A 18 12.42 1.27 1.41
N VAL A 19 11.68 0.17 1.33
CA VAL A 19 10.62 -0.15 2.29
C VAL A 19 10.81 -1.51 2.94
N LEU A 20 10.29 -1.64 4.15
CA LEU A 20 10.00 -2.92 4.81
C LEU A 20 8.49 -3.16 4.72
N ILE A 21 8.11 -4.42 4.49
CA ILE A 21 6.71 -4.83 4.40
C ILE A 21 6.46 -5.87 5.48
N LEU A 22 5.53 -5.57 6.38
CA LEU A 22 4.99 -6.53 7.32
C LEU A 22 3.64 -7.00 6.77
N ALA A 23 3.47 -8.32 6.64
CA ALA A 23 2.24 -8.91 6.13
C ALA A 23 1.75 -9.98 7.10
N GLN A 24 0.50 -9.82 7.55
CA GLN A 24 -0.23 -10.79 8.36
C GLN A 24 -1.58 -11.05 7.71
N ASP A 25 -1.70 -12.20 7.05
CA ASP A 25 -2.83 -12.54 6.19
C ASP A 25 -3.07 -11.45 5.12
N LEU A 26 -4.18 -10.73 5.21
CA LEU A 26 -4.52 -9.63 4.31
C LEU A 26 -4.06 -8.26 4.82
N ASN A 27 -3.64 -8.17 6.08
CA ASN A 27 -3.19 -6.90 6.66
C ASN A 27 -1.73 -6.66 6.27
N VAL A 28 -1.46 -5.49 5.70
CA VAL A 28 -0.13 -5.09 5.26
C VAL A 28 0.22 -3.71 5.81
N THR A 29 1.41 -3.62 6.39
CA THR A 29 2.03 -2.36 6.82
C THR A 29 3.31 -2.13 6.03
N VAL A 30 3.41 -0.95 5.42
CA VAL A 30 4.57 -0.50 4.65
C VAL A 30 5.32 0.54 5.46
N ILE A 31 6.62 0.29 5.68
CA ILE A 31 7.47 1.08 6.57
C ILE A 31 8.66 1.60 5.76
N ASN A 32 9.04 2.86 5.97
CA ASN A 32 10.28 3.42 5.44
C ASN A 32 11.48 2.68 6.06
N ALA A 33 12.30 2.04 5.25
CA ALA A 33 13.40 1.21 5.77
C ALA A 33 14.52 2.04 6.43
N THR A 34 14.62 3.34 6.13
CA THR A 34 15.64 4.23 6.69
C THR A 34 15.15 4.90 7.97
N THR A 35 13.91 5.41 7.99
CA THR A 35 13.39 6.18 9.13
C THR A 35 12.60 5.34 10.13
N GLY A 36 12.09 4.16 9.72
CA GLY A 36 11.19 3.35 10.53
C GLY A 36 9.75 3.89 10.58
N GLU A 37 9.44 4.96 9.83
CA GLU A 37 8.11 5.54 9.81
C GLU A 37 7.13 4.69 8.98
N VAL A 38 5.89 4.59 9.45
CA VAL A 38 4.80 3.95 8.70
C VAL A 38 4.40 4.84 7.53
N ILE A 39 4.52 4.30 6.32
CA ILE A 39 4.12 4.96 5.06
C ILE A 39 2.65 4.69 4.77
N ARG A 40 2.20 3.45 5.00
CA ARG A 40 0.84 3.01 4.65
C ARG A 40 0.45 1.77 5.45
N GLU A 41 -0.82 1.71 5.81
CA GLU A 41 -1.50 0.50 6.29
C GLU A 41 -2.67 0.20 5.36
N LEU A 42 -2.90 -1.08 5.04
CA LEU A 42 -4.03 -1.50 4.22
C LEU A 42 -4.42 -2.96 4.47
N VAL A 43 -5.67 -3.29 4.15
CA VAL A 43 -6.13 -4.67 3.94
C VAL A 43 -6.14 -4.96 2.44
N ILE A 44 -5.56 -6.08 2.00
CA ILE A 44 -5.56 -6.50 0.59
C ILE A 44 -6.98 -6.89 0.18
N ASP A 45 -7.50 -6.18 -0.83
CA ASP A 45 -8.70 -6.59 -1.55
C ASP A 45 -8.34 -7.68 -2.57
N LEU A 46 -8.81 -8.91 -2.33
CA LEU A 46 -8.49 -10.05 -3.18
C LEU A 46 -9.11 -9.98 -4.58
N GLU A 47 -10.15 -9.16 -4.79
CA GLU A 47 -10.79 -8.97 -6.10
C GLU A 47 -10.01 -7.98 -6.99
N LYS A 48 -9.08 -7.20 -6.41
CA LYS A 48 -8.31 -6.19 -7.12
C LYS A 48 -6.84 -6.60 -7.28
N ASN A 49 -6.35 -6.55 -8.51
CA ASN A 49 -4.92 -6.73 -8.77
C ASN A 49 -4.07 -5.55 -8.24
N TYR A 50 -4.66 -4.34 -8.25
CA TYR A 50 -4.01 -3.11 -7.80
C TYR A 50 -4.72 -2.53 -6.58
N GLN A 51 -3.96 -2.24 -5.53
CA GLN A 51 -4.40 -1.65 -4.27
C GLN A 51 -4.06 -0.15 -4.29
N PRO A 52 -4.94 0.72 -4.81
CA PRO A 52 -4.65 2.15 -4.92
C PRO A 52 -4.42 2.75 -3.54
N LEU A 53 -3.54 3.76 -3.46
CA LEU A 53 -3.46 4.60 -2.26
C LEU A 53 -4.84 5.26 -2.08
N GLU A 54 -5.45 5.10 -0.91
CA GLU A 54 -6.69 5.81 -0.62
C GLU A 54 -6.43 7.30 -0.79
N LYS A 55 -7.22 7.96 -1.65
CA LYS A 55 -7.14 9.40 -1.78
C LYS A 55 -7.53 9.95 -0.42
N ALA A 56 -6.64 10.71 0.23
CA ALA A 56 -7.03 11.54 1.37
C ALA A 56 -8.33 12.24 0.97
N ASN A 57 -9.41 11.99 1.70
CA ASN A 57 -10.75 12.50 1.42
C ASN A 57 -10.68 14.03 1.35
N GLY A 58 -10.48 14.57 0.15
CA GLY A 58 -10.19 15.98 -0.05
C GLY A 58 -10.39 16.45 -1.49
N ARG A 59 -10.93 15.60 -2.37
CA ARG A 59 -11.45 16.02 -3.67
C ARG A 59 -12.84 15.43 -3.84
N THR A 60 -13.84 16.17 -3.36
CA THR A 60 -15.19 16.14 -3.90
C THR A 60 -15.06 16.22 -5.42
N GLN A 61 -15.30 15.11 -6.11
CA GLN A 61 -15.47 15.15 -7.56
C GLN A 61 -16.77 15.91 -7.80
N LYS A 62 -16.66 17.10 -8.40
CA LYS A 62 -17.78 17.81 -9.02
C LYS A 62 -18.23 17.07 -10.26
#